data_AF-A0A497A1D4-F1
#
_entry.id   AF-A0A497A1D4-F1
#
_cell.length_a   1.000
_cell.length_b   1.000
_cell.length_c   1.000
_cell.angle_alpha   90.00
_cell.angle_beta   90.00
_cell.angle_gamma   90.00
#
_symmetry.space_group_name_H-M   'P 1'
#
loop_
_entity.id
_entity.type
_entity.pdbx_description
1 polymer ?
#
loop_
_entity_poly.entity_id
_entity_poly.type
_entity_poly.pdbx_seq_one_letter_code
_entity_poly.pdbx_strand_id
1 'polypeptide(L)'
;MRAYAALAEERYNLPVYPVVFYLLAPSKEVEPPGYYHSEFMGLVAHQDFRVVKVWEIEARRVLEEGVTALLPFMPLMKGVDEEIIRAGARLLREREVGEETEVALALFASFVMEPEQVQRIVRWDMAVLRESPWYKQI
;
A
#
# COMPACT_ATOMS: atom_id res chain seq x y z
N MET A 1 15.72 -5.43 -3.41
CA MET A 1 15.81 -4.15 -2.67
C MET A 1 17.23 -3.64 -2.57
N ARG A 2 18.16 -4.34 -1.89
CA ARG A 2 19.58 -3.91 -1.74
C ARG A 2 20.27 -3.49 -3.04
N ALA A 3 20.14 -4.29 -4.10
CA ALA A 3 20.73 -3.95 -5.41
C ALA A 3 20.17 -2.63 -5.98
N TYR A 4 18.85 -2.38 -5.82
CA TYR A 4 18.24 -1.12 -6.26
C TYR A 4 18.69 0.06 -5.42
N ALA A 5 18.85 -0.12 -4.10
CA ALA A 5 19.38 0.92 -3.22
C ALA A 5 20.81 1.30 -3.62
N ALA A 6 21.70 0.32 -3.74
CA ALA A 6 23.09 0.55 -4.16
C ALA A 6 23.18 1.20 -5.55
N LEU A 7 22.38 0.75 -6.53
CA LEU A 7 22.34 1.35 -7.86
C LEU A 7 21.83 2.78 -7.86
N ALA A 8 20.84 3.10 -7.00
CA ALA A 8 20.34 4.46 -6.87
C ALA A 8 21.38 5.38 -6.19
N GLU A 9 22.07 4.89 -5.16
CA GLU A 9 23.17 5.62 -4.53
C GLU A 9 24.31 5.90 -5.52
N GLU A 10 24.73 4.90 -6.29
CA GLU A 10 25.76 5.05 -7.32
C GLU A 10 25.33 6.07 -8.39
N ARG A 11 24.11 5.92 -8.92
CA ARG A 11 23.62 6.73 -10.05
C ARG A 11 23.38 8.19 -9.68
N TYR A 12 22.87 8.44 -8.48
CA TYR A 12 22.42 9.78 -8.08
C TYR A 12 23.33 10.44 -7.04
N ASN A 13 24.28 9.70 -6.46
CA ASN A 13 25.14 10.15 -5.37
C ASN A 13 24.37 10.77 -4.19
N LEU A 14 23.24 10.14 -3.85
CA LEU A 14 22.36 10.52 -2.75
C LEU A 14 22.11 9.31 -1.84
N PRO A 15 22.02 9.50 -0.52
CA PRO A 15 21.69 8.40 0.39
C PRO A 15 20.29 7.85 0.11
N VAL A 16 20.13 6.53 0.18
CA VAL A 16 18.82 5.88 0.00
C VAL A 16 18.23 5.49 1.35
N TYR A 17 16.97 5.88 1.57
CA TYR A 17 16.18 5.49 2.74
C TYR A 17 15.10 4.47 2.33
N PRO A 18 15.36 3.16 2.45
CA PRO A 18 14.40 2.14 2.03
C PRO A 18 13.24 2.03 3.03
N VAL A 19 12.02 2.07 2.50
CA VAL A 19 10.77 1.90 3.25
C VAL A 19 10.02 0.70 2.69
N VAL A 20 9.53 -0.17 3.59
CA VAL A 20 8.73 -1.34 3.25
C VAL A 20 7.31 -1.15 3.78
N PHE A 21 6.35 -1.11 2.87
CA PHE A 21 4.94 -1.07 3.19
C PHE A 21 4.41 -2.50 3.32
N TYR A 22 3.99 -2.85 4.54
CA TYR A 22 3.22 -4.06 4.78
C TYR A 22 1.74 -3.73 4.64
N LEU A 23 1.13 -4.30 3.61
CA LEU A 23 -0.24 -3.99 3.21
C LEU A 23 -1.28 -4.66 4.14
N LEU A 24 -1.07 -5.93 4.45
CA LEU A 24 -2.02 -6.75 5.21
C LEU A 24 -1.35 -7.34 6.45
N ALA A 25 -2.10 -7.35 7.55
CA ALA A 25 -1.64 -7.96 8.79
C ALA A 25 -1.44 -9.47 8.57
N PRO A 26 -0.31 -10.05 9.03
CA PRO A 26 -0.10 -11.48 8.94
C PRO A 26 -1.14 -12.24 9.78
N SER A 27 -1.53 -13.42 9.33
CA SER A 27 -2.52 -14.29 10.02
C SER A 27 -2.03 -14.83 11.37
N LYS A 28 -0.72 -14.70 11.65
CA LYS A 28 -0.09 -14.96 12.94
C LYS A 28 0.58 -13.67 13.39
N GLU A 29 0.66 -13.44 14.70
CA GLU A 29 1.45 -12.36 15.31
C GLU A 29 2.95 -12.59 15.08
N VAL A 30 3.40 -12.37 13.85
CA VAL A 30 4.80 -12.31 13.48
C VAL A 30 5.11 -10.85 13.18
N GLU A 31 5.92 -10.25 14.03
CA GLU A 31 6.40 -8.88 13.81
C GLU A 31 7.32 -8.87 12.58
N PRO A 32 7.02 -8.07 11.54
CA PRO A 32 7.89 -8.00 10.38
C PRO A 32 9.27 -7.43 10.76
N PRO A 33 10.39 -8.06 10.35
CA PRO A 33 11.71 -7.57 10.70
C PRO A 33 12.00 -6.25 9.98
N GLY A 34 12.70 -5.33 10.65
CA GLY A 34 13.19 -4.06 10.07
C GLY A 34 14.48 -4.19 9.26
N TYR A 35 14.90 -5.43 8.96
CA TYR A 35 16.14 -5.69 8.26
C TYR A 35 16.09 -7.02 7.52
N TYR A 36 16.99 -7.17 6.56
CA TYR A 36 17.40 -8.44 5.99
C TYR A 36 18.83 -8.73 6.44
N HIS A 37 19.08 -9.96 6.86
CA HIS A 37 20.43 -10.44 7.21
C HIS A 37 20.63 -11.86 6.69
N SER A 38 21.78 -12.10 6.08
CA SER A 38 22.19 -13.42 5.61
C SER A 38 23.71 -13.53 5.61
N GLU A 39 24.20 -14.72 5.95
CA GLU A 39 25.62 -15.05 5.93
C GLU A 39 25.84 -16.30 5.08
N PHE A 40 26.80 -16.24 4.16
CA PHE A 40 27.17 -17.38 3.34
C PHE A 40 28.67 -17.38 3.04
N MET A 41 29.37 -18.43 3.45
CA MET A 41 30.83 -18.57 3.26
C MET A 41 31.64 -17.35 3.75
N GLY A 42 31.21 -16.73 4.86
CA GLY A 42 31.84 -15.53 5.41
C GLY A 42 31.45 -14.21 4.72
N LEU A 43 30.61 -14.26 3.69
CA LEU A 43 30.01 -13.07 3.09
C LEU A 43 28.76 -12.67 3.86
N VAL A 44 28.72 -11.41 4.31
CA VAL A 44 27.57 -10.85 5.04
C VAL A 44 26.74 -9.97 4.12
N ALA A 45 25.44 -10.24 4.12
CA ALA A 45 24.44 -9.48 3.41
C ALA A 45 23.48 -8.85 4.42
N HIS A 46 23.66 -7.58 4.72
CA HIS A 46 22.79 -6.84 5.64
C HIS A 46 22.16 -5.63 4.95
N GLN A 47 20.89 -5.39 5.23
CA GLN A 47 20.15 -4.22 4.75
C GLN A 47 19.08 -3.86 5.77
N ASP A 48 19.19 -2.69 6.38
CA ASP A 48 18.13 -2.09 7.18
C ASP A 48 17.08 -1.45 6.29
N PHE A 49 15.84 -1.40 6.78
CA PHE A 49 14.74 -0.66 6.17
C PHE A 49 13.67 -0.28 7.18
N ARG A 50 12.97 0.81 6.91
CA ARG A 50 11.82 1.21 7.73
C ARG A 50 10.60 0.41 7.35
N VAL A 51 10.05 -0.34 8.29
CA VAL A 51 8.75 -0.99 8.13
C VAL A 51 7.63 0.01 8.43
N VAL A 52 6.65 0.09 7.54
CA VAL A 52 5.38 0.80 7.72
C VAL A 52 4.27 -0.22 7.56
N LYS A 53 3.48 -0.42 8.62
CA LYS A 53 2.34 -1.33 8.62
C LYS A 53 1.08 -0.54 8.33
N VAL A 54 0.43 -0.81 7.19
CA VAL A 54 -0.71 0.00 6.75
C VAL A 54 -1.88 -0.10 7.73
N TRP A 55 -2.13 -1.28 8.29
CA TRP A 55 -3.20 -1.51 9.28
C TRP A 55 -2.99 -0.85 10.65
N GLU A 56 -1.85 -0.20 10.89
CA GLU A 56 -1.61 0.60 12.08
C GLU A 56 -1.79 2.10 11.83
N ILE A 57 -1.90 2.53 10.56
CA ILE A 57 -2.13 3.92 10.17
C ILE A 57 -3.59 4.28 10.41
N GLU A 58 -3.86 5.39 11.10
CA GLU A 58 -5.23 5.87 11.35
C GLU A 58 -5.83 6.51 10.07
N ALA A 59 -6.83 5.85 9.47
CA ALA A 59 -7.42 6.26 8.19
C ALA A 59 -7.99 7.68 8.23
N ARG A 60 -8.66 8.03 9.34
CA ARG A 60 -9.28 9.34 9.55
C ARG A 60 -8.25 10.47 9.53
N ARG A 61 -7.08 10.25 10.13
CA ARG A 61 -6.00 11.23 10.16
C ARG A 61 -5.42 11.49 8.76
N VAL A 62 -5.24 10.44 7.96
CA VAL A 62 -4.79 10.56 6.56
C VAL A 62 -5.76 11.40 5.73
N LEU A 63 -7.06 11.21 5.95
CA LEU A 63 -8.11 11.98 5.28
C LEU A 63 -8.11 13.46 5.71
N GLU A 64 -8.04 13.72 7.02
CA GLU A 64 -8.03 15.07 7.59
C GLU A 64 -6.79 15.88 7.19
N GLU A 65 -5.62 15.25 7.17
CA GLU A 65 -4.37 15.86 6.72
C GLU A 65 -4.29 15.96 5.18
N GLY A 66 -5.18 15.30 4.45
CA GLY A 66 -5.27 15.37 2.99
C GLY A 66 -4.08 14.72 2.27
N VAL A 67 -3.48 13.67 2.84
CA VAL A 67 -2.28 13.01 2.29
C VAL A 67 -2.65 12.10 1.11
N THR A 68 -2.74 12.69 -0.08
CA THR A 68 -3.21 12.01 -1.31
C THR A 68 -2.46 10.73 -1.64
N ALA A 69 -1.14 10.71 -1.43
CA ALA A 69 -0.29 9.55 -1.71
C ALA A 69 -0.65 8.29 -0.88
N LEU A 70 -1.34 8.47 0.26
CA LEU A 70 -1.75 7.36 1.12
C LEU A 70 -3.19 6.91 0.88
N LEU A 71 -4.00 7.67 0.13
CA LEU A 71 -5.41 7.36 -0.11
C LEU A 71 -5.65 5.98 -0.76
N PRO A 72 -4.81 5.49 -1.70
CA PRO A 72 -4.98 4.13 -2.23
C PRO A 72 -4.99 3.06 -1.15
N PHE A 73 -4.15 3.20 -0.13
CA PHE A 73 -3.98 2.21 0.92
C PHE A 73 -5.04 2.32 2.02
N MET A 74 -5.88 3.37 1.98
CA MET A 74 -6.90 3.66 2.98
C MET A 74 -7.80 2.47 3.35
N PRO A 75 -8.26 1.62 2.41
CA PRO A 75 -9.07 0.46 2.76
C PRO A 75 -8.39 -0.53 3.72
N LEU A 76 -7.06 -0.51 3.81
CA LEU A 76 -6.28 -1.42 4.64
C LEU A 76 -5.87 -0.80 5.99
N MET A 77 -6.27 0.45 6.24
CA MET A 77 -5.87 1.23 7.41
C MET A 77 -6.73 0.95 8.65
N LYS A 78 -6.22 1.36 9.81
CA LYS A 78 -6.93 1.25 11.08
C LYS A 78 -8.15 2.17 11.09
N GLY A 79 -9.26 1.65 11.61
CA GLY A 79 -10.50 2.42 11.82
C GLY A 79 -11.20 2.83 10.53
N VAL A 80 -10.89 2.17 9.41
CA VAL A 80 -11.54 2.43 8.13
C VAL A 80 -12.96 1.86 8.09
N ASP A 81 -13.86 2.61 7.46
CA ASP A 81 -15.21 2.18 7.10
C ASP A 81 -15.55 2.65 5.67
N GLU A 82 -16.73 2.26 5.19
CA GLU A 82 -17.19 2.60 3.85
C GLU A 82 -17.31 4.12 3.62
N GLU A 83 -17.66 4.89 4.64
CA GLU A 83 -17.79 6.35 4.54
C GLU A 83 -16.43 7.02 4.35
N ILE A 84 -15.43 6.59 5.12
CA ILE A 84 -14.04 7.05 5.02
C ILE A 84 -13.47 6.72 3.64
N ILE A 85 -13.68 5.51 3.13
CA ILE A 85 -13.19 5.12 1.80
C ILE A 85 -13.85 5.97 0.70
N ARG A 86 -15.16 6.23 0.80
CA ARG A 86 -15.86 7.13 -0.14
C ARG A 86 -15.34 8.56 -0.06
N ALA A 87 -14.99 9.04 1.13
CA ALA A 87 -14.38 10.36 1.29
C ALA A 87 -12.98 10.40 0.65
N GLY A 88 -12.16 9.37 0.83
CA GLY A 88 -10.86 9.23 0.17
C GLY A 88 -10.97 9.21 -1.36
N ALA A 89 -11.91 8.44 -1.91
CA ALA A 89 -12.16 8.41 -3.35
C ALA A 89 -12.64 9.76 -3.92
N ARG A 90 -13.48 10.49 -3.18
CA ARG A 90 -13.86 11.87 -3.55
C ARG A 90 -12.66 12.81 -3.55
N LEU A 91 -11.82 12.75 -2.52
CA LEU A 91 -10.63 13.58 -2.41
C LEU A 91 -9.63 13.30 -3.54
N LEU A 92 -9.45 12.04 -3.96
CA LEU A 92 -8.62 11.70 -5.12
C LEU A 92 -9.11 12.40 -6.40
N ARG A 93 -10.42 12.39 -6.64
CA ARG A 93 -11.04 13.03 -7.81
C ARG A 93 -10.91 14.56 -7.75
N GLU A 94 -11.16 15.15 -6.59
CA GLU A 94 -11.03 16.60 -6.37
C GLU A 94 -9.60 17.10 -6.59
N ARG A 95 -8.60 16.24 -6.34
CA ARG A 95 -7.19 16.55 -6.49
C ARG A 95 -6.63 16.16 -7.86
N GLU A 96 -7.47 15.66 -8.77
CA GLU A 96 -7.09 15.16 -10.10
C GLU A 96 -5.90 14.18 -10.04
N VAL A 97 -5.80 13.42 -8.94
CA VAL A 97 -4.77 12.40 -8.75
C VAL A 97 -5.23 11.22 -9.60
N GLY A 98 -4.60 11.08 -10.77
CA GLY A 98 -5.10 10.34 -11.93
C GLY A 98 -5.78 9.00 -11.67
N GLU A 99 -6.63 8.60 -12.64
CA GLU A 99 -7.54 7.46 -12.57
C GLU A 99 -6.92 6.16 -12.02
N GLU A 100 -5.65 5.89 -12.31
CA GLU A 100 -4.88 4.73 -11.80
C GLU A 100 -4.88 4.66 -10.26
N THR A 101 -4.89 5.80 -9.58
CA THR A 101 -4.86 5.90 -8.12
C THR A 101 -6.21 5.50 -7.51
N GLU A 102 -7.32 5.85 -8.17
CA GLU A 102 -8.65 5.40 -7.79
C GLU A 102 -8.81 3.89 -8.03
N VAL A 103 -8.23 3.37 -9.11
CA VAL A 103 -8.17 1.92 -9.37
C VAL A 103 -7.37 1.19 -8.30
N ALA A 104 -6.24 1.74 -7.85
CA ALA A 104 -5.47 1.17 -6.75
C ALA A 104 -6.27 1.15 -5.44
N LEU A 105 -7.00 2.22 -5.12
CA LEU A 105 -7.93 2.26 -3.98
C LEU A 105 -8.98 1.15 -4.08
N ALA A 106 -9.59 0.99 -5.25
CA ALA A 106 -10.58 -0.06 -5.51
C ALA A 106 -10.01 -1.47 -5.31
N LEU A 107 -8.81 -1.71 -5.84
CA LEU A 107 -8.10 -2.98 -5.71
C LEU A 107 -7.84 -3.32 -4.24
N PHE A 108 -7.29 -2.38 -3.47
CA PHE A 108 -7.03 -2.63 -2.05
C PHE A 108 -8.31 -2.80 -1.23
N ALA A 109 -9.40 -2.10 -1.59
CA ALA A 109 -10.71 -2.33 -0.97
C ALA A 109 -11.21 -3.76 -1.19
N SER A 110 -10.98 -4.35 -2.37
CA SER A 110 -11.37 -5.74 -2.64
C SER A 110 -10.65 -6.80 -1.80
N PHE A 111 -9.57 -6.45 -1.10
CA PHE A 111 -8.89 -7.41 -0.19
C PHE A 111 -9.63 -7.57 1.14
N VAL A 112 -10.49 -6.62 1.51
CA VAL A 112 -11.10 -6.55 2.85
C VAL A 112 -12.61 -6.26 2.82
N MET A 113 -13.20 -6.04 1.65
CA MET A 113 -14.62 -5.74 1.48
C MET A 113 -15.27 -6.67 0.46
N GLU A 114 -16.58 -6.83 0.58
CA GLU A 114 -17.37 -7.58 -0.40
C GLU A 114 -17.46 -6.85 -1.76
N PRO A 115 -17.55 -7.57 -2.88
CA PRO A 115 -17.63 -6.98 -4.21
C PRO A 115 -18.73 -5.93 -4.39
N GLU A 116 -19.89 -6.11 -3.74
CA GLU A 116 -21.00 -5.16 -3.79
C GLU A 116 -20.67 -3.84 -3.10
N GLN A 117 -19.85 -3.87 -2.03
CA GLN A 117 -19.42 -2.66 -1.34
C GLN A 117 -18.41 -1.88 -2.18
N VAL A 118 -17.45 -2.58 -2.78
CA VAL A 118 -16.45 -1.98 -3.68
C VAL A 118 -17.12 -1.30 -4.87
N GLN A 119 -18.12 -1.94 -5.48
CA GLN A 119 -18.92 -1.37 -6.59
C GLN A 119 -19.64 -0.07 -6.22
N ARG A 120 -20.07 0.09 -4.98
CA ARG A 120 -20.74 1.32 -4.58
C ARG A 120 -19.75 2.45 -4.33
N ILE A 121 -18.50 2.13 -3.98
CA ILE A 121 -17.44 3.11 -3.70
C ILE A 121 -16.84 3.64 -5.01
N VAL A 122 -16.61 2.74 -5.96
CA VAL A 122 -15.83 2.99 -7.19
C VAL A 122 -16.78 3.13 -8.37
N ARG A 123 -16.57 4.13 -9.23
CA ARG A 123 -17.45 4.37 -10.41
C ARG A 123 -17.24 3.38 -11.57
N TRP A 124 -16.34 2.43 -11.44
CA TRP A 124 -15.80 1.62 -12.54
C TRP A 124 -16.55 0.29 -12.73
N ASP A 125 -16.50 -0.22 -13.96
CA ASP A 125 -16.99 -1.54 -14.31
C ASP A 125 -16.08 -2.62 -13.69
N MET A 126 -16.69 -3.54 -12.92
CA MET A 126 -16.01 -4.65 -12.25
C MET A 126 -15.28 -5.59 -13.21
N ALA A 127 -15.53 -5.50 -14.51
CA ALA A 127 -14.79 -6.24 -15.54
C ALA A 127 -13.27 -6.02 -15.44
N VAL A 128 -12.80 -4.79 -15.21
CA VAL A 128 -11.36 -4.46 -15.14
C VAL A 128 -10.71 -5.06 -13.89
N LEU A 129 -11.40 -5.05 -12.75
CA LEU A 129 -10.91 -5.66 -11.51
C LEU A 129 -10.87 -7.19 -11.60
N ARG A 130 -11.82 -7.81 -12.29
CA ARG A 130 -11.88 -9.28 -12.50
C ARG A 130 -10.84 -9.79 -13.50
N GLU A 131 -10.45 -8.97 -14.47
CA GLU A 131 -9.39 -9.31 -15.43
C GLU A 131 -7.98 -9.09 -14.86
N SER A 132 -7.85 -8.38 -13.74
CA SER A 132 -6.58 -8.24 -13.03
C SER A 132 -6.02 -9.61 -12.65
N PRO A 133 -4.75 -9.91 -12.98
CA PRO A 133 -4.08 -11.16 -12.60
C PRO A 133 -4.15 -11.46 -11.09
N TRP A 134 -4.34 -10.42 -10.28
CA TRP A 134 -4.42 -10.47 -8.82
C TRP A 134 -5.75 -11.00 -8.29
N TYR A 135 -6.86 -10.89 -9.03
CA TYR A 135 -8.18 -11.40 -8.62
C TYR A 135 -8.26 -12.93 -8.64
N LYS A 136 -7.38 -13.60 -9.40
CA LYS A 136 -7.34 -15.08 -9.51
C LYS A 136 -6.48 -15.75 -8.44
N GLN A 137 -5.88 -14.99 -7.53
CA GLN A 137 -4.94 -15.49 -6.52
C GLN A 137 -5.41 -15.30 -5.07
N ILE A 138 -6.61 -14.75 -4.89
CA ILE A 138 -7.35 -14.69 -3.61
C ILE A 138 -8.36 -15.84 -3.61
#